data_AF-A0A2H9MAP0-F1
#
_entry.id   AF-A0A2H9MAP0-F1
#
_cell.length_a   1.000
_cell.length_b   1.000
_cell.length_c   1.000
_cell.angle_alpha   90.00
_cell.angle_beta   90.00
_cell.angle_gamma   90.00
#
_symmetry.space_group_name_H-M   'P 1'
#
loop_
_entity.id
_entity.type
_entity.pdbx_description
1 polymer ?
#
loop_
_entity_poly.entity_id
_entity_poly.type
_entity_poly.pdbx_seq_one_letter_code
_entity_poly.pdbx_strand_id
1 'polypeptide(L)'
;LGDLLLARYPALLAQRYTLPLKQMDGVALVEVIARQRSLRAKGGEFDLEKAAITLLQDFRSGALGRISLETPITRASMLTPDDFGL
;
A
#
# COMPACT_ATOMS: atom_id res chain seq x y z
N LEU A 1 -5.37 0.32 -0.07
CA LEU A 1 -4.22 0.07 -0.97
C LEU A 1 -3.12 -0.72 -0.28
N GLY A 2 -2.60 -0.25 0.87
CA GLY A 2 -1.53 -0.92 1.61
C GLY A 2 -1.76 -2.42 1.82
N ASP A 3 -2.94 -2.81 2.34
CA ASP A 3 -3.28 -4.22 2.57
C ASP A 3 -3.23 -5.07 1.29
N LEU A 4 -3.74 -4.54 0.18
CA LEU A 4 -3.70 -5.23 -1.12
C LEU A 4 -2.25 -5.45 -1.57
N LEU A 5 -1.38 -4.44 -1.40
CA LEU A 5 0.02 -4.54 -1.76
C LEU A 5 0.77 -5.52 -0.85
N LEU A 6 0.48 -5.54 0.45
CA LEU A 6 1.06 -6.49 1.39
C LEU A 6 0.63 -7.93 1.06
N ALA A 7 -0.65 -8.14 0.73
CA ALA A 7 -1.18 -9.46 0.41
C ALA A 7 -0.63 -10.01 -0.93
N ARG A 8 -0.50 -9.17 -1.95
CA ARG A 8 -0.22 -9.62 -3.33
C ARG A 8 1.21 -9.35 -3.80
N TYR A 9 1.87 -8.34 -3.25
CA TYR A 9 3.17 -7.84 -3.70
C TYR A 9 4.17 -7.58 -2.55
N PRO A 10 4.27 -8.46 -1.53
CA PRO A 10 5.11 -8.19 -0.35
C PRO A 10 6.60 -8.06 -0.70
N ALA A 11 7.08 -8.80 -1.70
CA ALA A 11 8.48 -8.73 -2.14
C ALA A 11 8.85 -7.35 -2.72
N LEU A 12 7.94 -6.72 -3.47
CA LEU A 12 8.16 -5.39 -4.04
C LEU A 12 8.20 -4.31 -2.94
N LEU A 13 7.32 -4.43 -1.95
CA LEU A 13 7.33 -3.56 -0.78
C LEU A 13 8.62 -3.75 0.04
N ALA A 14 9.04 -4.99 0.29
CA ALA A 14 10.26 -5.29 1.01
C ALA A 14 11.50 -4.73 0.31
N GLN A 15 11.54 -4.81 -1.03
CA GLN A 15 12.60 -4.22 -1.83
C GLN A 15 12.60 -2.68 -1.74
N ARG A 16 11.45 -2.03 -1.87
CA ARG A 16 11.35 -0.56 -1.85
C ARG A 16 11.63 0.04 -0.48
N TYR A 17 11.03 -0.52 0.57
CA TYR A 17 10.96 0.08 1.90
C TYR A 17 11.78 -0.66 2.96
N THR A 18 12.57 -1.67 2.56
CA THR A 18 13.41 -2.45 3.47
C THR A 18 12.58 -3.03 4.63
N LEU A 19 11.39 -3.52 4.31
CA LEU A 19 10.43 -4.00 5.29
C LEU A 19 10.85 -5.38 5.82
N PRO A 20 10.73 -5.61 7.14
CA PRO A 20 10.71 -6.98 7.65
C PRO A 20 9.45 -7.68 7.13
N LEU A 21 9.57 -8.92 6.64
CA LEU A 21 8.44 -9.73 6.13
C LEU A 21 7.52 -10.27 7.25
N LYS A 22 7.32 -9.49 8.32
CA LYS A 22 6.36 -9.81 9.38
C LYS A 22 4.94 -9.47 8.91
N GLN A 23 3.96 -10.18 9.46
CA GLN A 23 2.55 -9.84 9.29
C GLN A 23 2.33 -8.39 9.77
N MET A 24 1.98 -7.52 8.83
CA MET A 24 1.66 -6.11 9.07
C MET A 24 0.42 -5.77 8.24
N ASP A 25 -0.31 -4.75 8.67
CA ASP A 25 -1.43 -4.18 7.92
C ASP A 25 -1.00 -2.90 7.18
N GLY A 26 -1.93 -2.31 6.43
CA GLY A 26 -1.69 -1.10 5.66
C GLY A 26 -1.31 0.11 6.52
N VAL A 27 -1.75 0.18 7.77
CA VAL A 27 -1.40 1.28 8.68
C VAL A 27 0.05 1.15 9.12
N ALA A 28 0.46 -0.04 9.57
CA ALA A 28 1.83 -0.34 9.94
C ALA A 28 2.81 -0.12 8.77
N LEU A 29 2.42 -0.44 7.53
CA LEU A 29 3.19 -0.11 6.33
C LEU A 29 3.44 1.41 6.20
N VAL A 30 2.40 2.22 6.38
CA VAL A 30 2.51 3.69 6.31
C VAL A 30 3.43 4.24 7.40
N GLU A 31 3.34 3.70 8.62
CA GLU A 31 4.24 4.05 9.73
C GLU A 31 5.71 3.74 9.40
N VAL A 32 5.99 2.58 8.80
CA VAL A 32 7.36 2.24 8.37
C VAL A 32 7.86 3.24 7.32
N ILE A 33 7.03 3.62 6.36
CA ILE A 33 7.40 4.61 5.33
C ILE A 33 7.71 5.96 5.99
N ALA A 34 6.88 6.41 6.93
CA ALA A 34 7.10 7.64 7.68
C ALA A 34 8.44 7.62 8.42
N ARG A 35 8.73 6.50 9.10
CA ARG A 35 9.99 6.28 9.82
C ARG A 35 11.20 6.28 8.88
N GLN A 36 11.15 5.52 7.79
CA GLN A 36 12.28 5.37 6.86
C GLN A 36 12.64 6.69 6.19
N ARG A 37 11.63 7.49 5.83
CA ARG A 37 11.79 8.78 5.16
C ARG A 37 11.85 9.98 6.11
N SER A 38 11.86 9.73 7.42
CA SER A 38 11.89 10.77 8.46
C SER A 38 10.78 11.82 8.28
N LEU A 39 9.59 11.39 7.83
CA LEU A 39 8.44 12.27 7.62
C LEU A 39 7.83 12.61 8.98
N ARG A 40 7.92 13.88 9.38
CA ARG A 40 7.42 14.35 10.67
C ARG A 40 6.42 15.50 10.53
N ALA A 41 5.42 15.48 11.40
CA ALA A 41 4.43 16.53 11.54
C ALA A 41 4.99 17.65 12.45
N LYS A 42 4.27 18.79 12.48
CA LYS A 42 4.54 19.83 13.49
C LYS A 42 4.26 19.24 14.87
N GLY A 43 5.26 19.17 15.74
CA GLY A 43 5.18 18.50 17.04
C GLY A 43 6.09 17.28 17.18
N GLY A 44 6.72 16.82 16.09
CA GLY A 44 7.78 15.81 16.13
C GLY A 44 7.32 14.35 15.98
N GLU A 45 6.02 14.11 15.96
CA GLU A 45 5.42 12.81 15.60
C GLU A 45 5.55 12.51 14.10
N PHE A 46 5.34 11.24 13.73
CA PHE A 46 5.39 10.83 12.32
C PHE A 46 4.19 11.37 11.53
N ASP A 47 4.47 11.86 10.32
CA ASP A 47 3.45 12.39 9.41
C ASP A 47 2.89 11.27 8.53
N LEU A 48 1.83 10.62 9.03
CA LEU A 48 1.21 9.48 8.36
C LEU A 48 0.51 9.89 7.05
N GLU A 49 -0.01 11.12 6.97
CA GLU A 49 -0.63 11.64 5.75
C GLU A 49 0.40 11.76 4.62
N LYS A 50 1.55 12.40 4.88
CA LYS A 50 2.64 12.46 3.89
C LYS A 50 3.18 11.09 3.54
N ALA A 51 3.25 10.17 4.50
CA ALA A 51 3.69 8.80 4.24
C ALA A 51 2.70 8.03 3.35
N ALA A 52 1.40 8.18 3.57
CA ALA A 52 0.35 7.59 2.72
C ALA A 52 0.38 8.18 1.29
N ILE A 53 0.55 9.50 1.17
CA ILE A 53 0.73 10.17 -0.13
C ILE A 53 1.99 9.64 -0.82
N THR A 54 3.09 9.45 -0.08
CA THR A 54 4.33 8.88 -0.61
C THR A 54 4.13 7.46 -1.15
N LEU A 55 3.41 6.60 -0.43
CA LEU A 55 3.06 5.26 -0.90
C LEU A 55 2.25 5.32 -2.21
N LEU A 56 1.27 6.23 -2.29
CA LEU A 56 0.48 6.44 -3.50
C LEU A 56 1.31 6.94 -4.67
N GLN A 57 2.26 7.84 -4.43
CA GLN A 57 3.17 8.36 -5.46
C GLN A 57 4.12 7.28 -5.97
N ASP A 58 4.72 6.49 -5.09
CA ASP A 58 5.58 5.37 -5.47
C ASP A 58 4.80 4.32 -6.29
N PHE A 59 3.53 4.05 -5.93
CA PHE A 59 2.65 3.19 -6.72
C PHE A 59 2.34 3.78 -8.09
N ARG A 60 1.86 5.04 -8.16
CA ARG A 60 1.44 5.69 -9.42
C ARG A 60 2.58 5.91 -10.41
N SER A 61 3.79 6.17 -9.89
CA SER A 61 4.98 6.35 -10.72
C SER A 61 5.59 5.04 -11.22
N GLY A 62 5.13 3.89 -10.71
CA GLY A 62 5.73 2.59 -10.99
C GLY A 62 7.03 2.32 -10.24
N ALA A 63 7.39 3.17 -9.25
CA ALA A 63 8.60 2.99 -8.45
C ALA A 63 8.59 1.72 -7.57
N LEU A 64 7.39 1.17 -7.31
CA LEU A 64 7.22 -0.14 -6.67
C LEU A 64 7.42 -1.32 -7.65
N GLY A 65 7.49 -1.08 -8.95
CA GLY A 65 7.49 -2.11 -10.00
C GLY A 65 6.12 -2.29 -10.66
N ARG A 66 5.97 -3.39 -11.42
CA ARG A 66 4.76 -3.67 -12.21
C ARG A 66 3.67 -4.26 -11.30
N ILE A 67 2.63 -3.48 -11.01
CA ILE A 67 1.52 -3.87 -10.14
C ILE A 67 0.20 -3.76 -10.92
N SER A 68 -0.67 -4.74 -10.75
CA SER A 68 -2.06 -4.68 -11.23
C SER A 68 -3.01 -4.75 -10.03
N LEU A 69 -3.89 -3.76 -9.90
CA LEU A 69 -4.88 -3.75 -8.80
C LEU A 69 -6.00 -4.76 -9.04
N GLU A 70 -6.27 -5.07 -10.29
CA GLU A 70 -7.24 -6.08 -10.69
C GLU A 70 -6.58 -7.30 -11.34
N THR A 71 -7.33 -8.38 -11.35
CA THR A 71 -7.08 -9.60 -12.11
C THR A 71 -8.36 -9.95 -12.87
N PRO A 72 -8.32 -10.79 -13.90
CA PRO A 72 -9.54 -11.28 -14.56
C PRO A 72 -10.56 -11.85 -13.56
N ILE A 73 -10.08 -12.54 -12.51
CA ILE A 73 -10.92 -13.16 -11.47
C ILE A 73 -11.60 -12.09 -10.59
N THR A 74 -10.83 -11.14 -10.04
CA THR A 74 -11.41 -10.07 -9.21
C THR A 74 -12.35 -9.19 -10.02
N ARG A 75 -12.05 -8.99 -11.32
CA ARG A 75 -12.89 -8.18 -12.19
C ARG A 75 -14.20 -8.87 -12.54
N ALA A 76 -14.18 -10.17 -12.80
CA ALA A 76 -15.39 -10.98 -12.98
C ALA A 76 -16.27 -10.95 -11.73
N SER A 77 -15.66 -11.05 -10.54
CA SER A 77 -16.38 -10.97 -9.25
C SER A 77 -17.09 -9.63 -9.05
N MET A 78 -16.49 -8.51 -9.45
CA MET A 78 -17.15 -7.18 -9.38
C MET A 78 -18.30 -7.00 -10.38
N LEU A 79 -18.39 -7.86 -11.40
CA LEU A 79 -19.42 -7.80 -12.44
C LEU A 79 -20.58 -8.77 -12.15
N THR A 80 -20.45 -9.64 -11.16
CA THR A 80 -21.56 -10.51 -10.76
C THR A 80 -22.61 -9.68 -10.00
N PRO A 81 -23.91 -9.85 -10.31
CA PRO A 81 -24.98 -8.99 -9.77
C PRO A 81 -25.13 -8.98 -8.24
N ASP A 82 -24.50 -9.92 -7.53
CA ASP A 82 -24.61 -10.05 -6.07
C ASP A 82 -24.08 -8.83 -5.28
N ASP A 83 -23.37 -7.90 -5.93
CA ASP A 83 -22.88 -6.64 -5.34
C ASP A 83 -23.83 -5.44 -5.51
N PHE A 84 -24.87 -5.54 -6.36
CA PHE A 84 -25.94 -4.54 -6.41
C PHE A 84 -27.10 -5.05 -5.57
N GLY A 85 -27.05 -4.83 -4.26
CA GLY A 85 -28.12 -5.19 -3.32
C GLY A 85 -29.48 -4.58 -3.71
N LEU A 86 -30.20 -5.27 -4.59
CA LEU A 86 -31.61 -5.11 -4.94
C LEU A 86 -32.31 -6.46 -4.77
#